data_AF-A0A660PEW4-F1
#
_entry.id   AF-A0A660PEW4-F1
#
_cell.length_a   1.000
_cell.length_b   1.000
_cell.length_c   1.000
_cell.angle_alpha   90.00
_cell.angle_beta   90.00
_cell.angle_gamma   90.00
#
_symmetry.space_group_name_H-M   'P 1'
#
loop_
_entity.id
_entity.type
_entity.pdbx_description
1 polymer ?
#
loop_
_entity_poly.entity_id
_entity_poly.type
_entity_poly.pdbx_seq_one_letter_code
_entity_poly.pdbx_strand_id
1 'polypeptide(L)' 'MSVKKKNKDFESSLNRLEEITTILEDGEATLEESIKLYTEGLEIAKDCNQNLNDAEKKIKIIMEKNKQMIEDDFESDGVE' A
#
# COMPACT_ATOMS: atom_id res chain seq x y z
N MET A 1 5.34 -16.04 12.21
CA MET A 1 5.79 -16.08 10.81
C MET A 1 4.73 -15.43 9.90
N SER A 2 4.63 -14.09 9.77
CA SER A 2 3.54 -13.51 8.93
C SER A 2 3.84 -12.19 8.21
N VAL A 3 5.00 -11.57 8.36
CA VAL A 3 5.27 -10.26 7.73
C VAL A 3 5.65 -10.38 6.24
N LYS A 4 6.22 -11.51 5.81
CA LYS A 4 6.70 -11.69 4.42
C LYS A 4 5.61 -11.89 3.36
N LYS A 5 4.39 -12.29 3.72
CA LYS A 5 3.35 -12.66 2.74
C LYS A 5 2.66 -11.44 2.11
N LYS A 6 2.34 -10.42 2.91
CA LYS A 6 1.70 -9.18 2.43
C LYS A 6 2.60 -8.35 1.51
N ASN A 7 3.91 -8.32 1.77
CA ASN A 7 4.83 -7.55 0.94
C ASN A 7 5.01 -8.16 -0.45
N LYS A 8 5.00 -9.51 -0.54
CA LYS A 8 4.96 -10.18 -1.85
C LYS A 8 3.66 -9.89 -2.60
N ASP A 9 2.54 -9.76 -1.89
CA ASP A 9 1.23 -9.45 -2.48
C ASP A 9 1.23 -8.07 -3.13
N PHE A 10 1.68 -7.02 -2.42
CA PHE A 10 1.71 -5.65 -2.95
C PHE A 10 2.65 -5.51 -4.15
N GLU A 11 3.89 -5.99 -4.04
CA GLU A 11 4.86 -5.92 -5.14
C GLU A 11 4.39 -6.71 -6.37
N SER A 12 3.72 -7.86 -6.16
CA SER A 12 3.16 -8.63 -7.27
C SER A 12 1.99 -7.91 -7.93
N SER A 13 1.10 -7.29 -7.15
CA SER A 13 0.02 -6.45 -7.65
C SER A 13 0.56 -5.26 -8.45
N LEU A 14 1.62 -4.61 -7.98
CA LEU A 14 2.24 -3.50 -8.69
C LEU A 14 2.86 -3.94 -10.02
N ASN A 15 3.64 -5.04 -10.02
CA ASN A 15 4.20 -5.60 -11.25
C ASN A 15 3.11 -5.97 -12.26
N ARG A 16 2.01 -6.57 -11.78
CA ARG A 16 0.88 -6.92 -12.64
C ARG A 16 0.22 -5.68 -13.26
N LEU A 17 0.12 -4.58 -12.50
CA LEU A 17 -0.39 -3.31 -13.02
C LEU A 17 0.50 -2.75 -14.13
N GLU A 18 1.83 -2.81 -13.97
CA GLU A 18 2.80 -2.40 -14.99
C GLU A 18 2.71 -3.26 -16.27
N GLU A 19 2.56 -4.58 -16.11
CA GLU A 19 2.31 -5.49 -17.24
C GLU A 19 1.04 -5.11 -18.00
N ILE A 20 -0.06 -4.86 -17.28
CA ILE A 20 -1.34 -4.45 -17.88
C ILE A 20 -1.17 -3.15 -18.65
N THR A 21 -0.52 -2.14 -18.07
CA THR A 21 -0.26 -0.86 -18.74
C THR A 21 0.54 -1.07 -20.01
N THR A 22 1.61 -1.88 -19.96
CA THR A 22 2.43 -2.19 -21.14
C THR A 22 1.61 -2.83 -22.26
N ILE A 23 0.79 -3.85 -21.94
CA ILE A 23 -0.06 -4.53 -22.93
C ILE A 23 -1.08 -3.57 -23.57
N LEU A 24 -1.66 -2.68 -22.76
CA LEU A 24 -2.63 -1.69 -23.25
C LEU A 24 -1.98 -0.60 -24.11
N GLU A 25 -0.75 -0.19 -23.80
CA GLU A 25 0.03 0.80 -24.55
C GLU A 25 0.56 0.24 -25.87
N ASP A 26 0.92 -1.05 -25.92
CA ASP A 26 1.39 -1.72 -27.12
C ASP A 26 0.28 -1.83 -28.19
N GLY A 27 -0.99 -1.79 -27.79
CA GLY A 27 -2.14 -1.72 -28.71
C GLY A 27 -2.46 -3.00 -29.48
N GLU A 28 -1.81 -4.12 -29.14
CA GLU A 28 -2.02 -5.45 -29.74
C GLU A 28 -3.24 -6.18 -29.15
N ALA A 29 -3.78 -5.70 -28.02
CA ALA A 29 -4.94 -6.29 -27.37
C ALA A 29 -6.24 -6.00 -28.16
N THR A 30 -7.10 -7.00 -28.29
CA THR A 30 -8.44 -6.78 -28.85
C THR A 30 -9.29 -5.89 -27.92
N LEU A 31 -10.41 -5.37 -28.43
CA LEU A 31 -11.32 -4.55 -27.63
C LEU A 31 -11.82 -5.29 -26.37
N GLU A 32 -12.17 -6.56 -26.51
CA GLU A 32 -12.66 -7.36 -25.38
C GLU A 32 -11.56 -7.61 -24.33
N GLU A 33 -10.33 -7.89 -24.78
CA GLU A 33 -9.17 -8.04 -23.90
C GLU A 33 -8.82 -6.73 -23.20
N SER A 34 -8.87 -5.61 -23.92
CA SER A 34 -8.62 -4.28 -23.38
C SER A 34 -9.58 -3.94 -22.25
N ILE A 35 -10.87 -4.27 -22.41
CA ILE A 35 -11.88 -4.08 -21.36
C ILE A 35 -11.58 -4.95 -20.13
N LYS A 36 -11.19 -6.21 -20.34
CA LYS A 36 -10.83 -7.13 -19.24
C LYS A 36 -9.61 -6.63 -18.48
N LEU A 37 -8.54 -6.31 -19.20
CA LEU A 37 -7.28 -5.78 -18.65
C LEU A 37 -7.50 -4.47 -17.89
N TYR A 38 -8.31 -3.57 -18.44
CA TYR A 38 -8.66 -2.32 -17.76
C TYR A 38 -9.42 -2.57 -16.45
N THR A 39 -10.38 -3.50 -16.45
CA THR A 39 -11.15 -3.85 -15.25
C THR A 39 -10.25 -4.48 -14.19
N GLU A 40 -9.38 -5.41 -14.59
CA GLU A 40 -8.36 -6.02 -13.73
C GLU A 40 -7.43 -4.95 -13.12
N GLY A 41 -6.94 -4.03 -13.95
CA GLY A 41 -6.07 -2.93 -13.52
C GLY A 41 -6.75 -2.01 -12.49
N LEU A 42 -8.05 -1.74 -12.63
CA LEU A 42 -8.81 -0.96 -11.65
C LEU A 42 -8.92 -1.66 -10.29
N GLU A 43 -9.15 -2.98 -10.27
CA GLU A 43 -9.22 -3.75 -9.03
C GLU A 43 -7.86 -3.76 -8.33
N ILE A 44 -6.79 -4.03 -9.08
CA ILE A 44 -5.41 -4.01 -8.58
C ILE A 44 -5.04 -2.64 -8.02
N ALA A 45 -5.33 -1.56 -8.76
CA ALA A 45 -5.02 -0.20 -8.31
C ALA A 45 -5.75 0.17 -7.01
N LYS A 46 -7.00 -0.27 -6.87
CA LYS A 46 -7.79 -0.08 -5.64
C LYS A 46 -7.15 -0.81 -4.46
N ASP A 47 -6.74 -2.05 -4.63
CA ASP A 47 -6.11 -2.85 -3.58
C ASP A 47 -4.75 -2.28 -3.17
N CYS A 48 -3.94 -1.81 -4.13
CA CYS A 48 -2.70 -1.11 -3.86
C CYS A 48 -2.94 0.15 -3.01
N ASN A 49 -3.93 0.97 -3.37
CA ASN A 49 -4.28 2.17 -2.62
C ASN A 49 -4.72 1.84 -1.17
N GLN A 50 -5.53 0.80 -0.99
CA GLN A 50 -5.93 0.33 0.33
C GLN A 50 -4.73 -0.09 1.19
N ASN A 51 -3.78 -0.85 0.60
CA ASN A 51 -2.56 -1.26 1.29
C ASN A 51 -1.72 -0.04 1.74
N LEU A 52 -1.58 0.97 0.87
CA LEU A 52 -0.86 2.20 1.20
C LEU A 52 -1.54 2.98 2.33
N ASN A 53 -2.88 3.14 2.28
CA ASN A 53 -3.64 3.80 3.34
C ASN A 53 -3.50 3.08 4.69
N ASP A 54 -3.50 1.75 4.68
CA ASP A 54 -3.31 0.96 5.90
C ASP A 54 -1.89 1.09 6.46
N ALA A 55 -0.89 1.18 5.58
CA ALA A 55 0.49 1.44 5.98
C ALA A 55 0.63 2.84 6.60
N GLU A 56 0.07 3.87 5.97
CA GLU A 56 0.09 5.25 6.47
C GLU A 56 -0.57 5.36 7.85
N LYS A 57 -1.76 4.75 8.03
CA LYS A 57 -2.44 4.72 9.33
C LYS A 57 -1.60 4.08 10.42
N LYS A 58 -0.90 2.97 10.12
CA LYS A 58 -0.01 2.32 11.08
C LYS A 58 1.16 3.22 11.46
N ILE A 59 1.79 3.88 10.49
CA ILE A 59 2.86 4.83 10.73
C ILE A 59 2.37 5.96 11.66
N LYS A 60 1.20 6.52 11.37
CA LYS A 60 0.59 7.57 12.19
C LYS A 60 0.37 7.12 13.64
N ILE A 61 -0.17 5.92 13.84
CA ILE A 61 -0.37 5.36 15.20
C ILE A 61 0.97 5.20 15.94
N ILE A 62 2.01 4.73 15.25
CA ILE A 62 3.35 4.58 15.85
C ILE A 62 3.93 5.94 16.24
N MET A 63 3.79 6.96 15.38
CA MET A 63 4.25 8.31 15.67
C MET A 63 3.55 8.93 16.87
N GLU A 64 2.22 8.81 16.96
CA GLU A 64 1.44 9.32 18.10
C GLU A 64 1.85 8.61 19.41
N LYS A 65 2.03 7.28 19.38
CA LYS A 65 2.50 6.53 20.55
C LYS A 65 3.90 6.95 21.00
N ASN A 66 4.83 7.11 20.06
CA ASN A 66 6.18 7.57 20.38
C ASN A 66 6.15 8.98 20.99
N LYS A 67 5.27 9.87 20.50
CA LYS A 67 5.09 11.20 21.06
C LYS A 67 4.59 11.14 22.51
N GLN A 68 3.59 10.31 22.79
CA GLN A 68 3.09 10.11 24.16
C GLN A 68 4.18 9.58 25.10
N MET A 69 5.00 8.63 24.65
CA MET A 69 6.11 8.11 25.47
C MET A 69 7.15 9.19 25.81
N ILE A 70 7.43 10.11 24.88
CA ILE A 70 8.35 11.24 25.12
C ILE A 70 7.74 12.24 26.13
N GLU A 71 6.44 12.51 26.02
CA GLU A 71 5.73 13.39 26.96
C GLU A 71 5.72 12.78 28.38
N ASP A 72 5.43 11.49 28.50
CA ASP A 72 5.42 10.76 29.79
C ASP A 72 6.82 10.72 30.45
N ASP A 73 7.89 10.51 29.67
CA ASP A 73 9.28 10.50 30.18
C ASP A 73 9.69 11.90 30.69
N PHE A 74 9.26 12.98 30.02
CA PHE A 74 9.63 14.36 30.37
C PHE A 74 8.88 14.89 31.61
N GLU A 75 7.66 14.42 31.88
CA GLU A 75 6.94 14.74 33.12
C GLU A 75 7.51 14.01 34.34
N SER A 76 8.23 12.89 34.15
CA SER A 76 8.81 12.10 35.25
C SER A 76 10.11 12.71 35.83
N ASP A 77 10.84 13.51 35.05
CA ASP A 77 12.10 14.16 35.46
C ASP A 77 11.89 15.57 36.08
N GLY A 78 10.64 16.02 36.23
CA GLY A 78 10.28 17.40 36.63
C GLY A 78 9.71 17.58 38.04
N VAL A 79 9.72 16.55 38.90
CA VAL A 79 9.24 16.64 40.29
C VAL A 79 10.40 16.47 41.27
N GLU A 80 10.99 17.61 41.65
CA GLU A 80 11.46 17.87 43.02
C GLU A 80 10.80 19.17 43.53
#